data_AF-A0A158NZL4-F1
#
_entry.id   AF-A0A158NZL4-F1
#
_cell.length_a   1.000
_cell.length_b   1.000
_cell.length_c   1.000
_cell.angle_alpha   90.00
_cell.angle_beta   90.00
_cell.angle_gamma   90.00
#
_symmetry.space_group_name_H-M   'P 1'
#
loop_
_entity.id
_entity.type
_entity.pdbx_description
1 polymer ?
#
loop_
_entity_poly.entity_id
_entity_poly.type
_entity_poly.pdbx_seq_one_letter_code
_entity_poly.pdbx_strand_id
1 'polypeptide(L)'
;MAYKQQPVQDELEMETMAEAELSRLKRQYRIMENDRATCVEDARLQLRNQQNAINRLEYEKAELVLAIKTARSKAFTRKDVEMVKKLKCLLTKRAKYIELIENEKRQIAELDEQIGKLSKDVTSMKMKVRTDVQSREIAAQHTKTVFTLENRVEMATKRFNLMLTENTKLRAEIETLLNERTQFMQVWNKLIGQLNTGKQVINDLIEQATVTFNQRDEELNKIQALRERGIRDLKNHTLEMCELKRTLDNEMKLQEFLGVKGQFREMVDLNAKREAERQAKREEKQNKIAAFTQILQTIKQFTGEQEIDKLTAHFIKQEEENFALFSYVNELNDELESLQTRMEQLTVAIDEARALNVHRDQEQAENLEKITKELEEQIALADTAENNLAKCNNVMDKLLQGIDSLFKAIRCDNSPILELLGDNTHVTMSNVMLYLGIIEKRITEMFHKVYWVDKESKVPQLRLDEEKRPKLEVPVLNRIVPTQPCVLCVEQEHMQFVSEGLEVPLTRAEAMQKLQERLMEDYTELLHNVSGCHLPAARKIIQRRYQ
;
A
#
# COMPACT_ATOMS: atom_id res chain seq x y z
N MET A 1 104.21 -157.33 77.54
CA MET A 1 105.40 -156.48 77.31
C MET A 1 104.92 -155.04 77.33
N ALA A 2 105.53 -154.09 78.02
CA ALA A 2 106.73 -154.09 78.82
C ALA A 2 106.56 -152.93 79.81
N TYR A 3 106.85 -153.17 81.09
CA TYR A 3 107.95 -152.52 81.81
C TYR A 3 107.65 -151.08 82.24
N LYS A 4 107.93 -150.63 83.45
CA LYS A 4 108.35 -151.20 84.74
C LYS A 4 108.37 -149.97 85.68
N GLN A 5 107.85 -150.09 86.90
CA GLN A 5 108.63 -150.03 88.15
C GLN A 5 109.53 -148.79 88.29
N GLN A 6 109.13 -147.84 89.16
CA GLN A 6 109.59 -147.64 90.56
C GLN A 6 111.00 -146.99 90.61
N PRO A 7 111.35 -146.13 91.59
CA PRO A 7 110.88 -146.16 92.98
C PRO A 7 110.67 -144.80 93.71
N VAL A 8 109.97 -144.91 94.86
CA VAL A 8 110.19 -144.26 96.16
C VAL A 8 110.08 -142.73 96.30
N GLN A 9 109.29 -142.36 97.32
CA GLN A 9 109.13 -141.10 98.04
C GLN A 9 107.95 -140.18 97.68
N ASP A 10 107.39 -139.65 98.76
CA ASP A 10 106.44 -138.54 98.92
C ASP A 10 104.92 -138.82 98.95
N GLU A 11 104.50 -138.99 100.21
CA GLU A 11 103.26 -138.63 100.92
C GLU A 11 102.35 -137.49 100.39
N LEU A 12 102.58 -136.88 99.22
CA LEU A 12 101.92 -135.63 98.84
C LEU A 12 100.89 -135.74 97.69
N GLU A 13 100.95 -136.76 96.83
CA GLU A 13 100.15 -136.73 95.59
C GLU A 13 98.78 -137.44 95.66
N MET A 14 98.59 -138.45 96.51
CA MET A 14 97.35 -139.24 96.50
C MET A 14 96.17 -138.59 97.26
N GLU A 15 96.41 -137.63 98.16
CA GLU A 15 95.35 -136.79 98.77
C GLU A 15 94.60 -135.95 97.73
N THR A 16 95.24 -135.59 96.61
CA THR A 16 94.64 -134.73 95.57
C THR A 16 93.53 -135.41 94.75
N MET A 17 93.57 -136.73 94.56
CA MET A 17 92.54 -137.46 93.81
C MET A 17 91.27 -137.73 94.64
N ALA A 18 91.40 -137.84 95.97
CA ALA A 18 90.26 -137.99 96.89
C ALA A 18 89.42 -136.71 97.00
N GLU A 19 90.01 -135.53 96.80
CA GLU A 19 89.30 -134.26 96.89
C GLU A 19 88.54 -133.92 95.59
N ALA A 20 89.02 -134.33 94.42
CA ALA A 20 88.39 -134.03 93.12
C ALA A 20 87.08 -134.79 92.87
N GLU A 21 87.04 -136.10 93.16
CA GLU A 21 85.83 -136.94 93.04
C GLU A 21 84.73 -136.51 94.04
N LEU A 22 85.11 -136.18 95.27
CA LEU A 22 84.20 -135.76 96.35
C LEU A 22 83.59 -134.38 96.07
N SER A 23 84.33 -133.50 95.38
CA SER A 23 83.85 -132.20 94.91
C SER A 23 82.79 -132.32 93.80
N ARG A 24 82.94 -133.29 92.88
CA ARG A 24 82.00 -133.51 91.77
C ARG A 24 80.65 -134.04 92.25
N LEU A 25 80.63 -135.02 93.16
CA LEU A 25 79.40 -135.60 93.70
C LEU A 25 78.63 -134.64 94.63
N LYS A 26 79.33 -133.85 95.46
CA LYS A 26 78.69 -132.78 96.26
C LYS A 26 78.01 -131.71 95.39
N ARG A 27 78.52 -131.47 94.17
CA ARG A 27 77.91 -130.53 93.21
C ARG A 27 76.63 -131.09 92.58
N GLN A 28 76.59 -132.38 92.23
CA GLN A 28 75.37 -133.00 91.68
C GLN A 28 74.23 -133.09 92.71
N TYR A 29 74.53 -133.37 93.99
CA TYR A 29 73.50 -133.42 95.04
C TYR A 29 72.89 -132.03 95.32
N ARG A 30 73.70 -130.96 95.31
CA ARG A 30 73.21 -129.57 95.46
C ARG A 30 72.26 -129.12 94.34
N ILE A 31 72.49 -129.58 93.10
CA ILE A 31 71.66 -129.18 91.96
C ILE A 31 70.26 -129.82 92.07
N MET A 32 70.19 -131.13 92.33
CA MET A 32 68.90 -131.82 92.46
C MET A 32 68.04 -131.35 93.63
N GLU A 33 68.66 -130.99 94.76
CA GLU A 33 67.90 -130.52 95.94
C GLU A 33 67.37 -129.09 95.76
N ASN A 34 68.10 -128.25 95.01
CA ASN A 34 67.62 -126.92 94.59
C ASN A 34 66.47 -127.00 93.56
N ASP A 35 66.53 -127.93 92.60
CA ASP A 35 65.49 -128.08 91.56
C ASP A 35 64.16 -128.61 92.13
N ARG A 36 64.21 -129.45 93.17
CA ARG A 36 62.99 -129.92 93.85
C ARG A 36 62.37 -128.83 94.74
N ALA A 37 63.17 -128.04 95.45
CA ALA A 37 62.67 -126.96 96.29
C ALA A 37 62.00 -125.84 95.48
N THR A 38 62.52 -125.53 94.30
CA THR A 38 61.95 -124.54 93.38
C THR A 38 60.58 -124.96 92.84
N CYS A 39 60.38 -126.23 92.46
CA CYS A 39 59.07 -126.73 92.03
C CYS A 39 57.96 -126.61 93.09
N VAL A 40 58.28 -126.81 94.37
CA VAL A 40 57.29 -126.72 95.47
C VAL A 40 56.90 -125.27 95.75
N GLU A 41 57.85 -124.34 95.68
CA GLU A 41 57.55 -122.91 95.82
C GLU A 41 56.73 -122.36 94.65
N ASP A 42 57.01 -122.78 93.41
CA ASP A 42 56.21 -122.37 92.25
C ASP A 42 54.74 -122.80 92.35
N ALA A 43 54.48 -124.02 92.82
CA ALA A 43 53.11 -124.51 93.04
C ALA A 43 52.35 -123.72 94.11
N ARG A 44 53.03 -123.30 95.19
CA ARG A 44 52.44 -122.45 96.24
C ARG A 44 52.17 -121.03 95.75
N LEU A 45 53.07 -120.47 94.92
CA LEU A 45 52.91 -119.14 94.35
C LEU A 45 51.67 -119.09 93.43
N GLN A 46 51.46 -120.12 92.62
CA GLN A 46 50.34 -120.20 91.68
C GLN A 46 48.97 -120.26 92.41
N LEU A 47 48.86 -121.05 93.48
CA LEU A 47 47.64 -121.10 94.30
C LEU A 47 47.35 -119.75 94.98
N ARG A 48 48.38 -119.07 95.48
CA ARG A 48 48.23 -117.74 96.09
C ARG A 48 47.77 -116.69 95.06
N ASN A 49 48.27 -116.77 93.82
CA ASN A 49 47.87 -115.89 92.73
C ASN A 49 46.41 -116.09 92.32
N GLN A 50 45.93 -117.34 92.26
CA GLN A 50 44.52 -117.63 91.95
C GLN A 50 43.57 -117.08 93.03
N GLN A 51 43.90 -117.23 94.31
CA GLN A 51 43.07 -116.70 95.39
C GLN A 51 43.01 -115.16 95.39
N ASN A 52 44.14 -114.50 95.08
CA ASN A 52 44.19 -113.04 94.94
C ASN A 52 43.33 -112.53 93.77
N ALA A 53 43.25 -113.27 92.66
CA ALA A 53 42.43 -112.91 91.51
C ALA A 53 40.92 -112.99 91.82
N ILE A 54 40.48 -114.03 92.54
CA ILE A 54 39.08 -114.19 92.94
C ILE A 54 38.64 -113.04 93.85
N ASN A 55 39.46 -112.67 94.84
CA ASN A 55 39.13 -111.58 95.76
C ASN A 55 38.99 -110.22 95.04
N ARG A 56 39.75 -109.96 93.97
CA ARG A 56 39.60 -108.72 93.17
C ARG A 56 38.27 -108.68 92.43
N LEU A 57 37.87 -109.79 91.80
CA LEU A 57 36.62 -109.87 91.04
C LEU A 57 35.39 -109.72 91.94
N GLU A 58 35.44 -110.25 93.18
CA GLU A 58 34.36 -110.05 94.15
C GLU A 58 34.23 -108.58 94.60
N TYR A 59 35.36 -107.88 94.74
CA TYR A 59 35.36 -106.44 95.03
C TYR A 59 34.75 -105.61 93.89
N GLU A 60 35.17 -105.87 92.64
CA GLU A 60 34.62 -105.16 91.45
C GLU A 60 33.11 -105.39 91.29
N LYS A 61 32.64 -106.62 91.53
CA LYS A 61 31.20 -106.93 91.52
C LYS A 61 30.44 -106.11 92.57
N ALA A 62 30.99 -105.93 93.77
CA ALA A 62 30.35 -105.13 94.81
C ALA A 62 30.28 -103.64 94.43
N GLU A 63 31.33 -103.08 93.83
CA GLU A 63 31.34 -101.69 93.35
C GLU A 63 30.29 -101.44 92.25
N LEU A 64 30.19 -102.31 91.26
CA LEU A 64 29.21 -102.14 90.16
C LEU A 64 27.76 -102.19 90.67
N VAL A 65 27.46 -103.07 91.63
CA VAL A 65 26.12 -103.14 92.24
C VAL A 65 25.81 -101.86 93.03
N LEU A 66 26.80 -101.28 93.72
CA LEU A 66 26.66 -99.99 94.39
C LEU A 66 26.37 -98.86 93.38
N ALA A 67 27.08 -98.80 92.24
CA ALA A 67 26.87 -97.80 91.20
C ALA A 67 25.46 -97.86 90.59
N ILE A 68 24.92 -99.06 90.37
CA ILE A 68 23.54 -99.21 89.85
C ILE A 68 22.51 -98.75 90.89
N LYS A 69 22.74 -99.04 92.18
CA LYS A 69 21.85 -98.58 93.26
C LYS A 69 21.89 -97.06 93.45
N THR A 70 23.05 -96.42 93.29
CA THR A 70 23.17 -94.96 93.37
C THR A 70 22.50 -94.29 92.16
N ALA A 71 22.68 -94.81 90.95
CA ALA A 71 22.01 -94.31 89.74
C ALA A 71 20.48 -94.46 89.79
N ARG A 72 19.97 -95.57 90.34
CA ARG A 72 18.53 -95.80 90.57
C ARG A 72 18.02 -95.21 91.89
N SER A 73 18.82 -94.41 92.58
CA SER A 73 18.36 -93.78 93.81
C SER A 73 17.22 -92.80 93.53
N LYS A 74 16.29 -92.72 94.48
CA LYS A 74 15.09 -91.87 94.38
C LYS A 74 15.41 -90.39 94.12
N ALA A 75 16.64 -89.94 94.44
CA ALA A 75 17.09 -88.57 94.22
C ALA A 75 17.33 -88.26 92.72
N PHE A 76 18.00 -89.14 91.98
CA PHE A 76 18.26 -88.93 90.55
C PHE A 76 16.98 -89.06 89.72
N THR A 77 16.11 -90.03 90.02
CA THR A 77 14.80 -90.14 89.34
C THR A 77 13.91 -88.90 89.56
N ARG A 78 14.00 -88.24 90.72
CA ARG A 78 13.26 -86.98 90.96
C ARG A 78 13.82 -85.83 90.11
N LYS A 79 15.14 -85.74 89.97
CA LYS A 79 15.78 -84.74 89.09
C LYS A 79 15.38 -84.93 87.62
N ASP A 80 15.30 -86.17 87.15
CA ASP A 80 14.85 -86.47 85.77
C ASP A 80 13.40 -86.03 85.54
N VAL A 81 12.49 -86.33 86.47
CA VAL A 81 11.09 -85.88 86.38
C VAL A 81 10.99 -84.35 86.39
N GLU A 82 11.81 -83.68 87.20
CA GLU A 82 11.86 -82.21 87.22
C GLU A 82 12.42 -81.62 85.92
N MET A 83 13.43 -82.25 85.32
CA MET A 83 13.99 -81.87 84.03
C MET A 83 12.98 -82.05 82.90
N VAL A 84 12.21 -83.14 82.89
CA VAL A 84 11.11 -83.37 81.94
C VAL A 84 10.01 -82.31 82.08
N LYS A 85 9.66 -81.91 83.32
CA LYS A 85 8.69 -80.83 83.55
C LYS A 85 9.21 -79.48 83.02
N LYS A 86 10.49 -79.16 83.26
CA LYS A 86 11.15 -77.96 82.71
C LYS A 86 11.15 -77.98 81.17
N LEU A 87 11.45 -79.12 80.56
CA LEU A 87 11.45 -79.29 79.11
C LEU A 87 10.06 -79.05 78.52
N LYS A 88 9.00 -79.61 79.12
CA LYS A 88 7.62 -79.37 78.70
C LYS A 88 7.24 -77.88 78.78
N CYS A 89 7.63 -77.19 79.85
CA CYS A 89 7.40 -75.75 80.00
C CYS A 89 8.14 -74.93 78.93
N LEU A 90 9.38 -75.30 78.59
CA LEU A 90 10.12 -74.63 77.52
C LEU A 90 9.52 -74.88 76.13
N LEU A 91 9.02 -76.09 75.87
CA LEU A 91 8.33 -76.42 74.61
C LEU A 91 7.02 -75.65 74.45
N THR A 92 6.23 -75.50 75.52
CA THR A 92 5.00 -74.69 75.45
C THR A 92 5.31 -73.20 75.26
N LYS A 93 6.37 -72.68 75.89
CA LYS A 93 6.84 -71.32 75.64
C LYS A 93 7.30 -71.14 74.19
N ARG A 94 8.06 -72.10 73.65
CA ARG A 94 8.50 -72.09 72.25
C ARG A 94 7.31 -72.07 71.28
N ALA A 95 6.30 -72.91 71.52
CA ALA A 95 5.09 -72.93 70.70
C ALA A 95 4.36 -71.57 70.71
N LYS A 96 4.22 -70.95 71.88
CA LYS A 96 3.63 -69.60 72.00
C LYS A 96 4.41 -68.54 71.24
N TYR A 97 5.75 -68.56 71.31
CA TYR A 97 6.56 -67.59 70.56
C TYR A 97 6.49 -67.82 69.04
N ILE A 98 6.38 -69.07 68.59
CA ILE A 98 6.16 -69.36 67.16
C ILE A 98 4.82 -68.76 66.70
N GLU A 99 3.75 -68.97 67.47
CA GLU A 99 2.42 -68.42 67.17
C GLU A 99 2.43 -66.87 67.15
N LEU A 100 3.11 -66.23 68.11
CA LEU A 100 3.29 -64.77 68.11
C LEU A 100 4.08 -64.29 66.88
N ILE A 101 5.16 -64.96 66.52
CA ILE A 101 5.95 -64.61 65.32
C ILE A 101 5.11 -64.77 64.04
N GLU A 102 4.28 -65.81 63.95
CA GLU A 102 3.38 -66.00 62.81
C GLU A 102 2.31 -64.90 62.74
N ASN A 103 1.77 -64.46 63.89
CA ASN A 103 0.84 -63.34 63.94
C ASN A 103 1.49 -62.03 63.51
N GLU A 104 2.68 -61.71 64.03
CA GLU A 104 3.43 -60.52 63.64
C GLU A 104 3.78 -60.55 62.15
N LYS A 105 4.20 -61.70 61.60
CA LYS A 105 4.44 -61.85 60.16
C LYS A 105 3.19 -61.60 59.32
N ARG A 106 2.01 -62.04 59.78
CA ARG A 106 0.75 -61.75 59.11
C ARG A 106 0.43 -60.26 59.13
N GLN A 107 0.60 -59.60 60.27
CA GLN A 107 0.38 -58.16 60.40
C GLN A 107 1.35 -57.35 59.52
N ILE A 108 2.62 -57.75 59.44
CA ILE A 108 3.59 -57.13 58.53
C ILE A 108 3.15 -57.28 57.08
N ALA A 109 2.72 -58.47 56.66
CA ALA A 109 2.25 -58.70 55.30
C ALA A 109 1.01 -57.85 54.94
N GLU A 110 0.06 -57.72 55.87
CA GLU A 110 -1.12 -56.87 55.69
C GLU A 110 -0.74 -55.38 55.58
N LEU A 111 0.18 -54.90 56.42
CA LEU A 111 0.68 -53.53 56.35
C LEU A 111 1.45 -53.27 55.06
N ASP A 112 2.28 -54.20 54.59
CA ASP A 112 2.98 -54.08 53.31
C ASP A 112 2.01 -54.01 52.13
N GLU A 113 0.91 -54.77 52.15
CA GLU A 113 -0.13 -54.69 51.13
C GLU A 113 -0.84 -53.33 51.15
N GLN A 114 -1.15 -52.80 52.33
CA GLN A 114 -1.74 -51.47 52.49
C GLN A 114 -0.80 -50.35 52.03
N ILE A 115 0.49 -50.45 52.38
CA ILE A 115 1.53 -49.53 51.90
C ILE A 115 1.62 -49.59 50.38
N GLY A 116 1.53 -50.78 49.79
CA GLY A 116 1.50 -50.97 48.33
C GLY A 116 0.30 -50.29 47.67
N LYS A 117 -0.92 -50.44 48.23
CA LYS A 117 -2.14 -49.79 47.73
C LYS A 117 -2.04 -48.26 47.83
N LEU A 118 -1.68 -47.75 49.01
CA LEU A 118 -1.52 -46.30 49.22
C LEU A 118 -0.42 -45.70 48.33
N SER A 119 0.69 -46.41 48.13
CA SER A 119 1.75 -45.96 47.22
C SER A 119 1.25 -45.87 45.78
N LYS A 120 0.46 -46.86 45.32
CA LYS A 120 -0.18 -46.80 43.98
C LYS A 120 -1.14 -45.62 43.88
N ASP A 121 -2.00 -45.41 44.89
CA ASP A 121 -2.94 -44.30 44.90
C ASP A 121 -2.21 -42.94 44.90
N VAL A 122 -1.16 -42.79 45.70
CA VAL A 122 -0.29 -41.60 45.71
C VAL A 122 0.37 -41.36 44.35
N THR A 123 0.87 -42.41 43.68
CA THR A 123 1.43 -42.25 42.33
C THR A 123 0.36 -41.84 41.32
N SER A 124 -0.85 -42.41 41.40
CA SER A 124 -1.97 -42.05 40.52
C SER A 124 -2.40 -40.59 40.71
N MET A 125 -2.41 -40.10 41.96
CA MET A 125 -2.73 -38.72 42.29
C MET A 125 -1.60 -37.77 41.84
N LYS A 126 -0.34 -38.13 42.05
CA LYS A 126 0.81 -37.35 41.54
C LYS A 126 0.82 -37.22 40.01
N MET A 127 0.33 -38.23 39.29
CA MET A 127 0.18 -38.16 37.83
C MET A 127 -0.96 -37.23 37.38
N LYS A 128 -2.02 -37.10 38.20
CA LYS A 128 -3.17 -36.22 37.91
C LYS A 128 -2.94 -34.77 38.36
N VAL A 129 -2.19 -34.58 39.44
CA VAL A 129 -1.87 -33.26 39.99
C VAL A 129 -0.74 -32.65 39.17
N ARG A 130 -1.10 -31.65 38.36
CA ARG A 130 -0.11 -30.84 37.63
C ARG A 130 0.76 -30.09 38.62
N THR A 131 2.05 -30.01 38.33
CA THR A 131 2.98 -29.22 39.14
C THR A 131 2.64 -27.74 38.99
N ASP A 132 2.83 -26.95 40.04
CA ASP A 132 2.49 -25.51 40.05
C ASP A 132 3.19 -24.74 38.92
N VAL A 133 4.38 -25.21 38.51
CA VAL A 133 5.14 -24.72 37.35
C VAL A 133 4.39 -24.97 36.04
N GLN A 134 3.86 -26.17 35.82
CA GLN A 134 3.10 -26.51 34.61
C GLN A 134 1.80 -25.70 34.52
N SER A 135 1.13 -25.48 35.66
CA SER A 135 -0.07 -24.64 35.72
C SER A 135 0.23 -23.17 35.40
N ARG A 136 1.34 -22.62 35.90
CA ARG A 136 1.80 -21.26 35.54
C ARG A 136 2.19 -21.15 34.07
N GLU A 137 2.84 -22.16 33.52
CA GLU A 137 3.25 -22.16 32.11
C GLU A 137 2.04 -22.22 31.18
N ILE A 138 1.04 -23.05 31.50
CA ILE A 138 -0.24 -23.11 30.79
C ILE A 138 -1.00 -21.78 30.92
N ALA A 139 -1.04 -21.18 32.11
CA ALA A 139 -1.65 -19.87 32.31
C ALA A 139 -0.96 -18.79 31.48
N ALA A 140 0.39 -18.75 31.46
CA ALA A 140 1.15 -17.82 30.64
C ALA A 140 0.95 -18.05 29.14
N GLN A 141 0.83 -19.30 28.70
CA GLN A 141 0.46 -19.64 27.32
C GLN A 141 -0.95 -19.14 27.00
N HIS A 142 -1.93 -19.35 27.88
CA HIS A 142 -3.28 -18.82 27.70
C HIS A 142 -3.30 -17.30 27.63
N THR A 143 -2.61 -16.59 28.52
CA THR A 143 -2.50 -15.14 28.47
C THR A 143 -1.88 -14.66 27.17
N LYS A 144 -0.83 -15.33 26.68
CA LYS A 144 -0.25 -15.04 25.35
C LYS A 144 -1.27 -15.27 24.22
N THR A 145 -2.01 -16.38 24.25
CA THR A 145 -3.03 -16.64 23.22
C THR A 145 -4.14 -15.60 23.26
N VAL A 146 -4.62 -15.20 24.44
CA VAL A 146 -5.61 -14.14 24.61
C VAL A 146 -5.09 -12.83 24.01
N PHE A 147 -3.87 -12.41 24.36
CA PHE A 147 -3.26 -11.21 23.81
C PHE A 147 -3.14 -11.25 22.28
N THR A 148 -2.75 -12.39 21.71
CA THR A 148 -2.70 -12.52 20.24
C THR A 148 -4.08 -12.44 19.58
N LEU A 149 -5.12 -12.99 20.22
CA LEU A 149 -6.49 -12.92 19.73
C LEU A 149 -7.05 -11.51 19.85
N GLU A 150 -6.80 -10.84 20.96
CA GLU A 150 -7.16 -9.43 21.18
C GLU A 150 -6.53 -8.53 20.12
N ASN A 151 -5.22 -8.68 19.85
CA ASN A 151 -4.54 -7.93 18.80
C ASN A 151 -5.12 -8.20 17.41
N ARG A 152 -5.51 -9.46 17.12
CA ARG A 152 -6.15 -9.79 15.83
C ARG A 152 -7.53 -9.14 15.72
N VAL A 153 -8.31 -9.11 16.79
CA VAL A 153 -9.61 -8.44 16.85
C VAL A 153 -9.44 -6.93 16.71
N GLU A 154 -8.47 -6.33 17.40
CA GLU A 154 -8.17 -4.90 17.30
C GLU A 154 -7.75 -4.53 15.86
N MET A 155 -6.87 -5.32 15.25
CA MET A 155 -6.45 -5.12 13.86
C MET A 155 -7.62 -5.23 12.88
N ALA A 156 -8.49 -6.23 13.05
CA ALA A 156 -9.70 -6.38 12.26
C ALA A 156 -10.66 -5.19 12.44
N THR A 157 -10.80 -4.70 13.67
CA THR A 157 -11.66 -3.55 14.01
C THR A 157 -11.11 -2.26 13.40
N LYS A 158 -9.80 -2.02 13.47
CA LYS A 158 -9.14 -0.89 12.81
C LYS A 158 -9.35 -0.94 11.30
N ARG A 159 -9.17 -2.11 10.67
CA ARG A 159 -9.41 -2.28 9.23
C ARG A 159 -10.87 -2.03 8.87
N PHE A 160 -11.82 -2.54 9.65
CA PHE A 160 -13.24 -2.29 9.45
C PHE A 160 -13.59 -0.80 9.58
N ASN A 161 -13.05 -0.12 10.60
CA ASN A 161 -13.26 1.32 10.78
C ASN A 161 -12.68 2.13 9.63
N LEU A 162 -11.51 1.77 9.09
CA LEU A 162 -10.95 2.40 7.90
C LEU A 162 -11.89 2.26 6.70
N MET A 163 -12.38 1.05 6.43
CA MET A 163 -13.34 0.79 5.36
C MET A 163 -14.65 1.57 5.56
N LEU A 164 -15.11 1.72 6.81
CA LEU A 164 -16.27 2.56 7.12
C LEU A 164 -15.99 4.03 6.82
N THR A 165 -14.82 4.56 7.21
CA THR A 165 -14.48 5.96 6.91
C THR A 165 -14.39 6.21 5.40
N GLU A 166 -13.81 5.29 4.64
CA GLU A 166 -13.81 5.36 3.18
C GLU A 166 -15.23 5.30 2.61
N ASN A 167 -16.08 4.40 3.11
CA ASN A 167 -17.47 4.31 2.70
C ASN A 167 -18.26 5.60 3.00
N THR A 168 -18.01 6.24 4.16
CA THR A 168 -18.64 7.53 4.47
C THR A 168 -18.18 8.65 3.53
N LYS A 169 -16.89 8.66 3.15
CA LYS A 169 -16.38 9.63 2.16
C LYS A 169 -17.03 9.42 0.79
N LEU A 170 -17.10 8.17 0.32
CA LEU A 170 -17.76 7.83 -0.95
C LEU A 170 -19.24 8.18 -0.94
N ARG A 171 -19.94 7.99 0.19
CA ARG A 171 -21.35 8.41 0.33
C ARG A 171 -21.51 9.92 0.23
N ALA A 172 -20.64 10.67 0.90
CA ALA A 172 -20.64 12.14 0.81
C ALA A 172 -20.37 12.60 -0.63
N GLU A 173 -19.43 11.97 -1.32
CA GLU A 173 -19.13 12.26 -2.72
C GLU A 173 -20.34 11.98 -3.63
N ILE A 174 -21.01 10.82 -3.46
CA ILE A 174 -22.25 10.50 -4.19
C ILE A 174 -23.32 11.56 -3.92
N GLU A 175 -23.50 12.00 -2.66
CA GLU A 175 -24.47 13.03 -2.31
C GLU A 175 -24.13 14.38 -2.96
N THR A 176 -22.85 14.78 -2.99
CA THR A 176 -22.42 15.99 -3.70
C THR A 176 -22.72 15.92 -5.20
N LEU A 177 -22.39 14.80 -5.85
CA LEU A 177 -22.66 14.59 -7.28
C LEU A 177 -24.16 14.57 -7.60
N LEU A 178 -24.98 14.00 -6.71
CA LEU A 178 -26.43 14.04 -6.86
C LEU A 178 -26.97 15.47 -6.76
N ASN A 179 -26.47 16.26 -5.80
CA ASN A 179 -26.84 17.66 -5.66
C ASN A 179 -26.44 18.48 -6.89
N GLU A 180 -25.21 18.32 -7.38
CA GLU A 180 -24.75 18.97 -8.62
C GLU A 180 -25.62 18.59 -9.82
N ARG A 181 -25.96 17.31 -9.97
CA ARG A 181 -26.88 16.86 -11.03
C ARG A 181 -28.25 17.54 -10.91
N THR A 182 -28.79 17.69 -9.70
CA THR A 182 -30.08 18.38 -9.52
C THR A 182 -30.00 19.85 -9.90
N GLN A 183 -28.93 20.55 -9.52
CA GLN A 183 -28.71 21.95 -9.89
C GLN A 183 -28.54 22.10 -11.40
N PHE A 184 -27.76 21.22 -12.02
CA PHE A 184 -27.60 21.18 -13.48
C PHE A 184 -28.95 20.98 -14.17
N MET A 185 -29.77 20.04 -13.71
CA MET A 185 -31.10 19.80 -14.28
C MET A 185 -32.04 20.99 -14.13
N GLN A 186 -31.94 21.74 -13.02
CA GLN A 186 -32.71 22.99 -12.86
C GLN A 186 -32.31 24.05 -13.90
N VAL A 187 -31.01 24.27 -14.07
CA VAL A 187 -30.49 25.22 -15.08
C VAL A 187 -30.86 24.77 -16.49
N TRP A 188 -30.69 23.48 -16.79
CA TRP A 188 -31.05 22.87 -18.05
C TRP A 188 -32.53 23.07 -18.40
N ASN A 189 -33.44 22.77 -17.46
CA ASN A 189 -34.87 22.96 -17.66
C ASN A 189 -35.23 24.45 -17.84
N LYS A 190 -34.54 25.35 -17.16
CA LYS A 190 -34.71 26.79 -17.34
C LYS A 190 -34.29 27.23 -18.75
N LEU A 191 -33.15 26.76 -19.24
CA LEU A 191 -32.67 27.04 -20.60
C LEU A 191 -33.62 26.47 -21.67
N ILE A 192 -34.13 25.25 -21.48
CA ILE A 192 -35.16 24.68 -22.35
C ILE A 192 -36.43 25.55 -22.34
N GLY A 193 -36.86 26.01 -21.18
CA GLY A 193 -37.99 26.93 -21.05
C GLY A 193 -37.77 28.20 -21.86
N GLN A 194 -36.61 28.85 -21.71
CA GLN A 194 -36.25 30.05 -22.46
C GLN A 194 -36.21 29.82 -23.97
N LEU A 195 -35.65 28.69 -24.41
CA LEU A 195 -35.63 28.31 -25.83
C LEU A 195 -37.05 28.14 -26.39
N ASN A 196 -37.94 27.48 -25.65
CA ASN A 196 -39.32 27.29 -26.07
C ASN A 196 -40.08 28.62 -26.13
N THR A 197 -39.88 29.52 -25.17
CA THR A 197 -40.47 30.87 -25.24
C THR A 197 -39.92 31.67 -26.43
N GLY A 198 -38.63 31.56 -26.73
CA GLY A 198 -38.04 32.21 -27.90
C GLY A 198 -38.62 31.68 -29.22
N LYS A 199 -38.83 30.36 -29.32
CA LYS A 199 -39.50 29.75 -30.48
C LYS A 199 -40.94 30.23 -30.64
N GLN A 200 -41.68 30.38 -29.54
CA GLN A 200 -43.03 30.93 -29.57
C GLN A 200 -43.04 32.36 -30.12
N VAL A 201 -42.16 33.24 -29.62
CA VAL A 201 -42.04 34.62 -30.12
C VAL A 201 -41.70 34.65 -31.62
N ILE A 202 -40.80 33.78 -32.09
CA ILE A 202 -40.47 33.68 -33.51
C ILE A 202 -41.69 33.25 -34.33
N ASN A 203 -42.44 32.23 -33.87
CA ASN A 203 -43.64 31.78 -34.55
C ASN A 203 -44.71 32.88 -34.60
N ASP A 204 -44.96 33.58 -33.50
CA ASP A 204 -45.90 34.70 -33.44
C ASP A 204 -45.50 35.81 -34.43
N LEU A 205 -44.20 36.09 -34.55
CA LEU A 205 -43.69 37.08 -35.51
C LEU A 205 -43.90 36.62 -36.96
N ILE A 206 -43.68 35.34 -37.26
CA ILE A 206 -43.93 34.75 -38.58
C ILE A 206 -45.43 34.82 -38.92
N GLU A 207 -46.31 34.50 -37.97
CA GLU A 207 -47.76 34.61 -38.15
C GLU A 207 -48.17 36.07 -38.42
N GLN A 208 -47.67 37.03 -37.64
CA GLN A 208 -47.92 38.46 -37.87
C GLN A 208 -47.39 38.93 -39.23
N ALA A 209 -46.18 38.52 -39.61
CA ALA A 209 -45.61 38.83 -40.93
C ALA A 209 -46.46 38.24 -42.07
N THR A 210 -46.98 37.02 -41.89
CA THR A 210 -47.85 36.37 -42.88
C THR A 210 -49.18 37.09 -43.01
N VAL A 211 -49.80 37.49 -41.90
CA VAL A 211 -51.06 38.27 -41.90
C VAL A 211 -50.87 39.61 -42.59
N THR A 212 -49.82 40.36 -42.24
CA THR A 212 -49.54 41.67 -42.86
C THR A 212 -49.22 41.55 -44.35
N PHE A 213 -48.53 40.48 -44.76
CA PHE A 213 -48.29 40.17 -46.17
C PHE A 213 -49.59 39.91 -46.94
N ASN A 214 -50.47 39.05 -46.40
CA ASN A 214 -51.76 38.75 -47.01
C ASN A 214 -52.63 40.01 -47.13
N GLN A 215 -52.67 40.86 -46.09
CA GLN A 215 -53.38 42.14 -46.13
C GLN A 215 -52.83 43.07 -47.22
N ARG A 216 -51.50 43.17 -47.33
CA ARG A 216 -50.86 43.95 -48.39
C ARG A 216 -51.26 43.45 -49.77
N ASP A 217 -51.27 42.13 -49.98
CA ASP A 217 -51.65 41.52 -51.26
C ASP A 217 -53.12 41.81 -51.60
N GLU A 218 -54.03 41.69 -50.62
CA GLU A 218 -55.44 42.07 -50.79
C GLU A 218 -55.61 43.54 -51.20
N GLU A 219 -54.88 44.47 -50.57
CA GLU A 219 -54.94 45.89 -50.93
C GLU A 219 -54.35 46.18 -52.31
N LEU A 220 -53.25 45.50 -52.68
CA LEU A 220 -52.70 45.60 -54.04
C LEU A 220 -53.69 45.09 -55.08
N ASN A 221 -54.38 43.98 -54.82
CA ASN A 221 -55.43 43.46 -55.68
C ASN A 221 -56.61 44.43 -55.80
N LYS A 222 -57.03 45.09 -54.72
CA LYS A 222 -58.06 46.16 -54.75
C LYS A 222 -57.61 47.36 -55.59
N ILE A 223 -56.38 47.83 -55.42
CA ILE A 223 -55.82 48.93 -56.21
C ILE A 223 -55.78 48.57 -57.69
N GLN A 224 -55.37 47.35 -58.03
CA GLN A 224 -55.34 46.87 -59.41
C GLN A 224 -56.75 46.83 -60.01
N ALA A 225 -57.74 46.31 -59.29
CA ALA A 225 -59.13 46.30 -59.74
C ALA A 225 -59.69 47.72 -59.96
N LEU A 226 -59.35 48.68 -59.10
CA LEU A 226 -59.73 50.10 -59.26
C LEU A 226 -59.05 50.74 -60.47
N ARG A 227 -57.76 50.47 -60.71
CA ARG A 227 -57.04 50.95 -61.90
C ARG A 227 -57.69 50.44 -63.18
N GLU A 228 -57.98 49.14 -63.24
CA GLU A 228 -58.64 48.54 -64.41
C GLU A 228 -60.05 49.11 -64.63
N ARG A 229 -60.80 49.32 -63.55
CA ARG A 229 -62.10 50.01 -63.63
C ARG A 229 -61.94 51.43 -64.15
N GLY A 230 -60.99 52.20 -63.65
CA GLY A 230 -60.71 53.56 -64.13
C GLY A 230 -60.36 53.60 -65.61
N ILE A 231 -59.57 52.64 -66.11
CA ILE A 231 -59.26 52.52 -67.54
C ILE A 231 -60.52 52.20 -68.36
N ARG A 232 -61.38 51.29 -67.88
CA ARG A 232 -62.66 50.97 -68.54
C ARG A 232 -63.60 52.16 -68.58
N ASP A 233 -63.77 52.85 -67.46
CA ASP A 233 -64.67 54.00 -67.34
C ASP A 233 -64.16 55.16 -68.22
N LEU A 234 -62.86 55.44 -68.23
CA LEU A 234 -62.26 56.41 -69.16
C LEU A 234 -62.56 56.05 -70.62
N LYS A 235 -62.35 54.79 -71.01
CA LYS A 235 -62.65 54.33 -72.37
C LYS A 235 -64.14 54.54 -72.71
N ASN A 236 -65.05 54.17 -71.82
CA ASN A 236 -66.48 54.37 -72.02
C ASN A 236 -66.84 55.85 -72.17
N HIS A 237 -66.36 56.72 -71.29
CA HIS A 237 -66.61 58.16 -71.38
C HIS A 237 -66.01 58.80 -72.62
N THR A 238 -64.84 58.34 -73.08
CA THR A 238 -64.29 58.80 -74.36
C THR A 238 -65.16 58.41 -75.55
N LEU A 239 -65.75 57.22 -75.53
CA LEU A 239 -66.69 56.77 -76.57
C LEU A 239 -67.98 57.59 -76.54
N GLU A 240 -68.59 57.76 -75.35
CA GLU A 240 -69.79 58.60 -75.15
C GLU A 240 -69.55 60.05 -75.62
N MET A 241 -68.40 60.64 -75.27
CA MET A 241 -68.01 61.98 -75.74
C MET A 241 -67.85 62.05 -77.25
N CYS A 242 -67.29 61.00 -77.88
CA CYS A 242 -67.18 60.93 -79.34
C CYS A 242 -68.57 60.83 -80.00
N GLU A 243 -69.49 60.06 -79.43
CA GLU A 243 -70.86 59.92 -79.92
C GLU A 243 -71.64 61.23 -79.78
N LEU A 244 -71.56 61.89 -78.61
CA LEU A 244 -72.19 63.19 -78.38
C LEU A 244 -71.64 64.28 -79.31
N LYS A 245 -70.33 64.29 -79.57
CA LYS A 245 -69.73 65.19 -80.58
C LYS A 245 -70.29 64.90 -81.97
N ARG A 246 -70.43 63.63 -82.35
CA ARG A 246 -71.01 63.25 -83.64
C ARG A 246 -72.48 63.68 -83.76
N THR A 247 -73.29 63.51 -82.69
CA THR A 247 -74.69 63.96 -82.71
C THR A 247 -74.78 65.48 -82.78
N LEU A 248 -73.97 66.20 -82.00
CA LEU A 248 -73.89 67.67 -82.05
C LEU A 248 -73.49 68.15 -83.44
N ASP A 249 -72.44 67.57 -84.04
CA ASP A 249 -72.00 67.93 -85.40
C ASP A 249 -73.11 67.69 -86.43
N ASN A 250 -73.88 66.60 -86.27
CA ASN A 250 -75.01 66.30 -87.15
C ASN A 250 -76.16 67.31 -86.96
N GLU A 251 -76.49 67.66 -85.72
CA GLU A 251 -77.50 68.68 -85.40
C GLU A 251 -77.09 70.07 -85.86
N MET A 252 -75.83 70.46 -85.66
CA MET A 252 -75.26 71.71 -86.15
C MET A 252 -75.32 71.78 -87.67
N LYS A 253 -74.89 70.72 -88.38
CA LYS A 253 -75.01 70.64 -89.84
C LYS A 253 -76.47 70.73 -90.30
N LEU A 254 -77.39 70.10 -89.56
CA LEU A 254 -78.82 70.17 -89.85
C LEU A 254 -79.38 71.59 -89.61
N GLN A 255 -78.99 72.25 -88.53
CA GLN A 255 -79.38 73.62 -88.20
C GLN A 255 -78.80 74.62 -89.22
N GLU A 256 -77.53 74.48 -89.60
CA GLU A 256 -76.91 75.25 -90.67
C GLU A 256 -77.64 75.02 -91.99
N PHE A 257 -77.94 73.76 -92.34
CA PHE A 257 -78.71 73.43 -93.54
C PHE A 257 -80.11 74.06 -93.53
N LEU A 258 -80.83 73.98 -92.42
CA LEU A 258 -82.15 74.59 -92.26
C LEU A 258 -82.07 76.12 -92.26
N GLY A 259 -81.05 76.71 -91.64
CA GLY A 259 -80.80 78.15 -91.66
C GLY A 259 -80.53 78.67 -93.08
N VAL A 260 -79.70 77.96 -93.85
CA VAL A 260 -79.40 78.28 -95.26
C VAL A 260 -80.62 78.05 -96.17
N LYS A 261 -81.46 77.06 -95.86
CA LYS A 261 -82.70 76.78 -96.63
C LYS A 261 -83.84 77.74 -96.26
N GLY A 262 -83.87 78.25 -95.03
CA GLY A 262 -84.88 79.18 -94.51
C GLY A 262 -84.60 80.66 -94.80
N GLN A 263 -83.40 81.01 -95.26
CA GLN A 263 -83.08 82.34 -95.75
C GLN A 263 -83.69 82.57 -97.15
N PHE A 264 -84.55 83.59 -97.26
CA PHE A 264 -85.04 84.06 -98.55
C PHE A 264 -83.86 84.63 -99.35
N ARG A 265 -83.59 84.06 -100.53
CA ARG A 265 -82.38 84.37 -101.29
C ARG A 265 -82.57 85.59 -102.17
N GLU A 266 -81.81 86.65 -101.89
CA GLU A 266 -81.38 87.63 -102.89
C GLU A 266 -79.90 87.34 -103.21
N MET A 267 -79.63 86.84 -104.41
CA MET A 267 -78.33 86.28 -104.81
C MET A 267 -77.37 87.38 -105.27
N VAL A 268 -76.65 88.06 -104.35
CA VAL A 268 -75.53 88.94 -104.76
C VAL A 268 -74.25 88.82 -103.93
N ASP A 269 -74.24 88.40 -102.66
CA ASP A 269 -73.06 88.68 -101.80
C ASP A 269 -72.34 87.49 -101.14
N LEU A 270 -72.29 86.33 -101.82
CA LEU A 270 -71.58 85.14 -101.31
C LEU A 270 -70.12 85.01 -101.79
N ASN A 271 -69.74 85.73 -102.84
CA ASN A 271 -68.39 85.65 -103.41
C ASN A 271 -67.37 86.54 -102.65
N ALA A 272 -67.78 87.72 -102.20
CA ALA A 272 -66.90 88.68 -101.50
C ALA A 272 -66.40 88.16 -100.14
N LYS A 273 -67.25 87.48 -99.37
CA LYS A 273 -66.90 86.97 -98.03
C LYS A 273 -65.97 85.75 -98.07
N ARG A 274 -66.11 84.88 -99.09
CA ARG A 274 -65.21 83.74 -99.32
C ARG A 274 -63.81 84.16 -99.78
N GLU A 275 -63.68 85.33 -100.40
CA GLU A 275 -62.38 85.87 -100.85
C GLU A 275 -61.61 86.52 -99.70
N ALA A 276 -62.27 87.24 -98.81
CA ALA A 276 -61.66 87.84 -97.61
C ALA A 276 -61.10 86.79 -96.64
N GLU A 277 -61.81 85.69 -96.41
CA GLU A 277 -61.36 84.63 -95.50
C GLU A 277 -60.17 83.82 -96.07
N ARG A 278 -60.10 83.68 -97.40
CA ARG A 278 -58.92 83.13 -98.09
C ARG A 278 -57.71 84.06 -98.00
N GLN A 279 -57.91 85.37 -98.01
CA GLN A 279 -56.82 86.35 -97.86
C GLN A 279 -56.24 86.33 -96.44
N ALA A 280 -57.07 86.32 -95.39
CA ALA A 280 -56.59 86.24 -94.01
C ALA A 280 -55.78 84.97 -93.71
N LYS A 281 -56.22 83.80 -94.20
CA LYS A 281 -55.43 82.54 -94.08
C LYS A 281 -54.15 82.55 -94.91
N ARG A 282 -54.08 83.32 -96.00
CA ARG A 282 -52.84 83.50 -96.77
C ARG A 282 -51.85 84.37 -96.00
N GLU A 283 -52.32 85.45 -95.36
CA GLU A 283 -51.49 86.34 -94.54
C GLU A 283 -50.90 85.62 -93.32
N GLU A 284 -51.67 84.80 -92.61
CA GLU A 284 -51.14 84.03 -91.46
C GLU A 284 -50.05 83.03 -91.88
N LYS A 285 -50.25 82.35 -93.02
CA LYS A 285 -49.25 81.45 -93.59
C LYS A 285 -48.02 82.21 -94.06
N GLN A 286 -48.19 83.39 -94.66
CA GLN A 286 -47.08 84.26 -95.03
C GLN A 286 -46.28 84.74 -93.82
N ASN A 287 -46.93 85.05 -92.71
CA ASN A 287 -46.25 85.46 -91.48
C ASN A 287 -45.43 84.30 -90.87
N LYS A 288 -45.96 83.08 -90.84
CA LYS A 288 -45.20 81.89 -90.41
C LYS A 288 -44.03 81.58 -91.33
N ILE A 289 -44.23 81.69 -92.64
CA ILE A 289 -43.15 81.53 -93.63
C ILE A 289 -42.10 82.62 -93.43
N ALA A 290 -42.48 83.87 -93.20
CA ALA A 290 -41.55 84.95 -92.93
C ALA A 290 -40.72 84.70 -91.67
N ALA A 291 -41.34 84.22 -90.58
CA ALA A 291 -40.63 83.87 -89.34
C ALA A 291 -39.64 82.71 -89.54
N PHE A 292 -40.04 81.63 -90.21
CA PHE A 292 -39.13 80.52 -90.53
C PHE A 292 -38.01 80.94 -91.49
N THR A 293 -38.32 81.83 -92.45
CA THR A 293 -37.32 82.37 -93.37
C THR A 293 -36.31 83.27 -92.65
N GLN A 294 -36.76 84.06 -91.67
CA GLN A 294 -35.85 84.86 -90.82
C GLN A 294 -34.94 83.98 -89.97
N ILE A 295 -35.48 82.93 -89.34
CA ILE A 295 -34.68 81.98 -88.55
C ILE A 295 -33.67 81.26 -89.46
N LEU A 296 -34.09 80.79 -90.63
CA LEU A 296 -33.20 80.16 -91.61
C LEU A 296 -32.14 81.13 -92.14
N GLN A 297 -32.47 82.41 -92.34
CA GLN A 297 -31.49 83.44 -92.70
C GLN A 297 -30.49 83.71 -91.58
N THR A 298 -30.93 83.69 -90.32
CA THR A 298 -30.05 83.87 -89.16
C THR A 298 -29.09 82.69 -89.05
N ILE A 299 -29.60 81.46 -89.19
CA ILE A 299 -28.76 80.26 -89.20
C ILE A 299 -27.79 80.27 -90.39
N LYS A 300 -28.24 80.71 -91.58
CA LYS A 300 -27.40 80.91 -92.78
C LYS A 300 -26.29 81.94 -92.57
N GLN A 301 -26.55 83.02 -91.83
CA GLN A 301 -25.54 84.03 -91.47
C GLN A 301 -24.51 83.47 -90.48
N PHE A 302 -24.93 82.64 -89.52
CA PHE A 302 -24.04 82.03 -88.54
C PHE A 302 -23.19 80.88 -89.10
N THR A 303 -23.73 80.10 -90.04
CA THR A 303 -23.06 78.91 -90.59
C THR A 303 -22.31 79.17 -91.90
N GLY A 304 -22.61 80.26 -92.62
CA GLY A 304 -21.92 80.65 -93.84
C GLY A 304 -22.26 79.81 -95.08
N GLU A 305 -23.06 78.75 -94.95
CA GLU A 305 -23.46 77.88 -96.05
C GLU A 305 -24.71 78.39 -96.79
N GLN A 306 -24.68 78.39 -98.13
CA GLN A 306 -25.75 79.01 -98.93
C GLN A 306 -26.94 78.08 -99.24
N GLU A 307 -26.78 76.76 -99.07
CA GLU A 307 -27.69 75.72 -99.54
C GLU A 307 -28.34 75.00 -98.34
N ILE A 308 -29.66 75.13 -98.20
CA ILE A 308 -30.41 74.68 -97.01
C ILE A 308 -30.33 73.15 -96.82
N ASP A 309 -30.35 72.39 -97.91
CA ASP A 309 -30.30 70.92 -97.86
C ASP A 309 -28.96 70.39 -97.32
N LYS A 310 -27.85 71.08 -97.62
CA LYS A 310 -26.52 70.75 -97.09
C LYS A 310 -26.43 71.03 -95.60
N LEU A 311 -27.02 72.14 -95.16
CA LEU A 311 -27.09 72.51 -93.74
C LEU A 311 -27.92 71.49 -92.94
N THR A 312 -29.07 71.06 -93.44
CA THR A 312 -29.89 70.02 -92.78
C THR A 312 -29.16 68.68 -92.74
N ALA A 313 -28.51 68.28 -93.83
CA ALA A 313 -27.70 67.06 -93.86
C ALA A 313 -26.53 67.12 -92.87
N HIS A 314 -25.89 68.28 -92.73
CA HIS A 314 -24.83 68.51 -91.75
C HIS A 314 -25.35 68.40 -90.31
N PHE A 315 -26.51 68.99 -89.99
CA PHE A 315 -27.11 68.87 -88.66
C PHE A 315 -27.54 67.45 -88.33
N ILE A 316 -28.15 66.72 -89.27
CA ILE A 316 -28.50 65.31 -89.07
C ILE A 316 -27.24 64.49 -88.81
N LYS A 317 -26.18 64.71 -89.60
CA LYS A 317 -24.90 64.03 -89.39
C LYS A 317 -24.29 64.36 -88.03
N GLN A 318 -24.34 65.62 -87.60
CA GLN A 318 -23.88 66.02 -86.26
C GLN A 318 -24.76 65.44 -85.14
N GLU A 319 -26.07 65.31 -85.35
CA GLU A 319 -26.98 64.68 -84.39
C GLU A 319 -26.69 63.18 -84.27
N GLU A 320 -26.45 62.49 -85.39
CA GLU A 320 -26.01 61.09 -85.41
C GLU A 320 -24.66 60.91 -84.73
N GLU A 321 -23.68 61.77 -85.00
CA GLU A 321 -22.37 61.77 -84.34
C GLU A 321 -22.50 62.02 -82.82
N ASN A 322 -23.34 62.99 -82.41
CA ASN A 322 -23.59 63.27 -81.01
C ASN A 322 -24.35 62.13 -80.31
N PHE A 323 -25.29 61.49 -80.99
CA PHE A 323 -26.01 60.33 -80.46
C PHE A 323 -25.09 59.11 -80.30
N ALA A 324 -24.18 58.89 -81.26
CA ALA A 324 -23.16 57.86 -81.16
C ALA A 324 -22.20 58.13 -80.00
N LEU A 325 -21.73 59.37 -79.83
CA LEU A 325 -20.91 59.78 -78.69
C LEU A 325 -21.64 59.62 -77.36
N PHE A 326 -22.91 59.99 -77.29
CA PHE A 326 -23.71 59.84 -76.07
C PHE A 326 -23.92 58.36 -75.72
N SER A 327 -24.19 57.52 -76.73
CA SER A 327 -24.30 56.07 -76.55
C SER A 327 -22.99 55.47 -76.03
N TYR A 328 -21.86 55.87 -76.61
CA TYR A 328 -20.54 55.42 -76.16
C TYR A 328 -20.19 55.89 -74.74
N VAL A 329 -20.55 57.12 -74.37
CA VAL A 329 -20.38 57.62 -72.99
C VAL A 329 -21.22 56.82 -72.00
N ASN A 330 -22.44 56.43 -72.37
CA ASN A 330 -23.27 55.59 -71.51
C ASN A 330 -22.69 54.17 -71.38
N GLU A 331 -22.23 53.56 -72.47
CA GLU A 331 -21.55 52.26 -72.42
C GLU A 331 -20.30 52.31 -71.53
N LEU A 332 -19.47 53.36 -71.64
CA LEU A 332 -18.32 53.55 -70.76
C LEU A 332 -18.71 53.76 -69.30
N ASN A 333 -19.81 54.45 -69.02
CA ASN A 333 -20.31 54.61 -67.65
C ASN A 333 -20.82 53.27 -67.09
N ASP A 334 -21.54 52.48 -67.87
CA ASP A 334 -21.97 51.14 -67.47
C ASP A 334 -20.75 50.22 -67.21
N GLU A 335 -19.72 50.30 -68.05
CA GLU A 335 -18.46 49.58 -67.84
C GLU A 335 -17.76 50.04 -66.55
N LEU A 336 -17.70 51.35 -66.29
CA LEU A 336 -17.14 51.91 -65.06
C LEU A 336 -17.89 51.44 -63.81
N GLU A 337 -19.23 51.46 -63.83
CA GLU A 337 -20.05 50.95 -62.72
C GLU A 337 -19.82 49.45 -62.49
N SER A 338 -19.70 48.67 -63.57
CA SER A 338 -19.41 47.24 -63.48
C SER A 338 -18.02 46.97 -62.89
N LEU A 339 -17.00 47.75 -63.30
CA LEU A 339 -15.65 47.67 -62.79
C LEU A 339 -15.58 48.10 -61.33
N GLN A 340 -16.30 49.16 -60.96
CA GLN A 340 -16.38 49.63 -59.58
C GLN A 340 -17.02 48.58 -58.67
N THR A 341 -18.13 47.98 -59.10
CA THR A 341 -18.77 46.87 -58.38
C THR A 341 -17.81 45.68 -58.21
N ARG A 342 -17.05 45.34 -59.26
CA ARG A 342 -16.04 44.28 -59.19
C ARG A 342 -14.88 44.64 -58.26
N MET A 343 -14.44 45.90 -58.24
CA MET A 343 -13.43 46.38 -57.31
C MET A 343 -13.92 46.26 -55.87
N GLU A 344 -15.16 46.67 -55.58
CA GLU A 344 -15.77 46.54 -54.25
C GLU A 344 -15.82 45.07 -53.81
N GLN A 345 -16.28 44.16 -54.68
CA GLN A 345 -16.29 42.72 -54.40
C GLN A 345 -14.89 42.17 -54.12
N LEU A 346 -13.87 42.58 -54.90
CA LEU A 346 -12.49 42.17 -54.67
C LEU A 346 -11.94 42.73 -53.36
N THR A 347 -12.26 43.97 -53.00
CA THR A 347 -11.83 44.55 -51.71
C THR A 347 -12.44 43.81 -50.53
N VAL A 348 -13.73 43.47 -50.59
CA VAL A 348 -14.39 42.65 -49.55
C VAL A 348 -13.72 41.28 -49.44
N ALA A 349 -13.47 40.60 -50.56
CA ALA A 349 -12.79 39.30 -50.55
C ALA A 349 -11.36 39.37 -49.99
N ILE A 350 -10.63 40.46 -50.25
CA ILE A 350 -9.29 40.69 -49.67
C ILE A 350 -9.39 40.89 -48.16
N ASP A 351 -10.36 41.66 -47.68
CA ASP A 351 -10.53 41.93 -46.26
C ASP A 351 -10.99 40.66 -45.50
N GLU A 352 -11.87 39.85 -46.08
CA GLU A 352 -12.22 38.53 -45.56
C GLU A 352 -10.99 37.60 -45.49
N ALA A 353 -10.19 37.54 -46.55
CA ALA A 353 -8.97 36.74 -46.56
C ALA A 353 -7.93 37.24 -45.54
N ARG A 354 -7.84 38.55 -45.30
CA ARG A 354 -6.98 39.14 -44.25
C ARG A 354 -7.48 38.76 -42.87
N ALA A 355 -8.78 38.86 -42.61
CA ALA A 355 -9.37 38.47 -41.33
C ALA A 355 -9.13 36.97 -41.01
N LEU A 356 -9.30 36.10 -42.01
CA LEU A 356 -9.00 34.67 -41.88
C LEU A 356 -7.52 34.39 -41.63
N ASN A 357 -6.61 35.10 -42.30
CA ASN A 357 -5.17 34.95 -42.05
C ASN A 357 -4.81 35.39 -40.63
N VAL A 358 -5.31 36.54 -40.16
CA VAL A 358 -5.06 37.02 -38.79
C VAL A 358 -5.56 36.01 -37.75
N HIS A 359 -6.75 35.45 -37.95
CA HIS A 359 -7.30 34.42 -37.06
C HIS A 359 -6.43 33.16 -37.06
N ARG A 360 -6.01 32.69 -38.24
CA ARG A 360 -5.12 31.52 -38.35
C ARG A 360 -3.76 31.78 -37.70
N ASP A 361 -3.21 32.97 -37.86
CA ASP A 361 -1.92 33.34 -37.26
C ASP A 361 -2.02 33.41 -35.73
N GLN A 362 -3.15 33.89 -35.18
CA GLN A 362 -3.44 33.84 -33.74
C GLN A 362 -3.57 32.40 -33.24
N GLU A 363 -4.34 31.54 -33.91
CA GLU A 363 -4.46 30.12 -33.56
C GLU A 363 -3.10 29.41 -33.62
N GLN A 364 -2.28 29.69 -34.63
CA GLN A 364 -0.94 29.14 -34.75
C GLN A 364 -0.03 29.64 -33.62
N ALA A 365 -0.08 30.93 -33.27
CA ALA A 365 0.69 31.48 -32.17
C ALA A 365 0.30 30.86 -30.82
N GLU A 366 -1.00 30.72 -30.54
CA GLU A 366 -1.49 30.06 -29.33
C GLU A 366 -1.08 28.59 -29.25
N ASN A 367 -1.16 27.87 -30.38
CA ASN A 367 -0.74 26.47 -30.44
C ASN A 367 0.77 26.32 -30.28
N LEU A 368 1.57 27.21 -30.89
CA LEU A 368 3.01 27.24 -30.67
C LEU A 368 3.34 27.53 -29.21
N GLU A 369 2.66 28.48 -28.56
CA GLU A 369 2.87 28.80 -27.15
C GLU A 369 2.55 27.60 -26.24
N LYS A 370 1.47 26.86 -26.53
CA LYS A 370 1.14 25.62 -25.82
C LYS A 370 2.22 24.56 -25.99
N ILE A 371 2.65 24.30 -27.23
CA ILE A 371 3.69 23.31 -27.52
C ILE A 371 5.02 23.72 -26.88
N THR A 372 5.37 25.00 -26.87
CA THR A 372 6.60 25.47 -26.19
C THR A 372 6.54 25.26 -24.69
N LYS A 373 5.39 25.51 -24.04
CA LYS A 373 5.20 25.24 -22.61
C LYS A 373 5.30 23.75 -22.30
N GLU A 374 4.65 22.91 -23.10
CA GLU A 374 4.75 21.46 -22.97
C GLU A 374 6.19 20.98 -23.15
N LEU A 375 6.93 21.54 -24.11
CA LEU A 375 8.34 21.21 -24.33
C LEU A 375 9.21 21.62 -23.14
N GLU A 376 9.02 22.83 -22.61
CA GLU A 376 9.74 23.31 -21.42
C GLU A 376 9.47 22.43 -20.19
N GLU A 377 8.21 22.02 -19.98
CA GLU A 377 7.82 21.10 -18.93
C GLU A 377 8.50 19.73 -19.09
N GLN A 378 8.52 19.17 -20.30
CA GLN A 378 9.19 17.88 -20.57
C GLN A 378 10.70 17.97 -20.41
N ILE A 379 11.33 19.07 -20.81
CA ILE A 379 12.77 19.31 -20.59
C ILE A 379 13.06 19.37 -19.08
N ALA A 380 12.27 20.12 -18.31
CA ALA A 380 12.45 20.19 -16.86
C ALA A 380 12.27 18.82 -16.17
N LEU A 381 11.31 18.01 -16.62
CA LEU A 381 11.14 16.63 -16.15
C LEU A 381 12.33 15.74 -16.51
N ALA A 382 12.87 15.86 -17.73
CA ALA A 382 14.06 15.12 -18.16
C ALA A 382 15.29 15.52 -17.32
N ASP A 383 15.52 16.82 -17.11
CA ASP A 383 16.64 17.34 -16.31
C ASP A 383 16.56 16.88 -14.85
N THR A 384 15.35 16.86 -14.27
CA THR A 384 15.17 16.34 -12.90
C THR A 384 15.42 14.85 -12.81
N ALA A 385 14.97 14.07 -13.80
CA ALA A 385 15.24 12.64 -13.88
C ALA A 385 16.74 12.35 -14.04
N GLU A 386 17.44 13.08 -14.90
CA GLU A 386 18.88 12.95 -15.11
C GLU A 386 19.67 13.32 -13.85
N ASN A 387 19.31 14.41 -13.17
CA ASN A 387 19.88 14.78 -11.88
C ASN A 387 19.66 13.71 -10.80
N ASN A 388 18.49 13.07 -10.78
CA ASN A 388 18.21 11.98 -9.84
C ASN A 388 19.03 10.73 -10.16
N LEU A 389 19.16 10.39 -11.44
CA LEU A 389 20.00 9.28 -11.91
C LEU A 389 21.47 9.53 -11.52
N ALA A 390 21.98 10.75 -11.74
CA ALA A 390 23.32 11.15 -11.33
C ALA A 390 23.53 11.04 -9.81
N LYS A 391 22.55 11.42 -8.99
CA LYS A 391 22.60 11.23 -7.53
C LYS A 391 22.63 9.76 -7.13
N CYS A 392 21.77 8.93 -7.74
CA CYS A 392 21.73 7.49 -7.49
C CYS A 392 23.05 6.82 -7.87
N ASN A 393 23.63 7.16 -9.02
CA ASN A 393 24.94 6.66 -9.44
C ASN A 393 26.04 7.07 -8.46
N ASN A 394 26.07 8.33 -8.01
CA ASN A 394 27.04 8.78 -7.00
C ASN A 394 26.92 8.02 -5.67
N VAL A 395 25.70 7.73 -5.22
CA VAL A 395 25.48 6.90 -4.02
C VAL A 395 25.98 5.48 -4.27
N MET A 396 25.70 4.94 -5.44
CA MET A 396 26.11 3.60 -5.80
C MET A 396 27.63 3.46 -5.89
N ASP A 397 28.33 4.43 -6.49
CA ASP A 397 29.80 4.47 -6.54
C ASP A 397 30.41 4.52 -5.14
N LYS A 398 29.84 5.31 -4.22
CA LYS A 398 30.27 5.34 -2.81
C LYS A 398 30.06 4.00 -2.12
N LEU A 399 28.96 3.31 -2.38
CA LEU A 399 28.70 1.97 -1.84
C LEU A 399 29.68 0.94 -2.41
N LEU A 400 29.96 0.97 -3.71
CA LEU A 400 30.95 0.10 -4.36
C LEU A 400 32.35 0.29 -3.75
N GLN A 401 32.78 1.55 -3.58
CA GLN A 401 34.04 1.87 -2.92
C GLN A 401 34.07 1.46 -1.43
N GLY A 402 32.94 1.59 -0.73
CA GLY A 402 32.79 1.14 0.66
C GLY A 402 32.92 -0.38 0.78
N ILE A 403 32.31 -1.13 -0.13
CA ILE A 403 32.42 -2.60 -0.19
C ILE A 403 33.85 -3.02 -0.52
N ASP A 404 34.51 -2.37 -1.47
CA ASP A 404 35.92 -2.63 -1.80
C ASP A 404 36.84 -2.34 -0.60
N SER A 405 36.58 -1.26 0.13
CA SER A 405 37.32 -0.91 1.35
C SER A 405 37.12 -1.94 2.46
N LEU A 406 35.88 -2.40 2.68
CA LEU A 406 35.55 -3.47 3.63
C LEU A 406 36.24 -4.79 3.26
N PHE A 407 36.21 -5.15 1.98
CA PHE A 407 36.85 -6.34 1.46
C PHE A 407 38.36 -6.34 1.74
N LYS A 408 39.03 -5.21 1.50
CA LYS A 408 40.45 -5.00 1.82
C LYS A 408 40.73 -5.01 3.32
N ALA A 409 39.88 -4.36 4.13
CA ALA A 409 40.05 -4.26 5.58
C ALA A 409 39.93 -5.61 6.29
N ILE A 410 39.00 -6.46 5.86
CA ILE A 410 38.76 -7.79 6.44
C ILE A 410 39.79 -8.83 5.96
N ARG A 411 40.66 -8.44 4.99
CA ARG A 411 41.64 -9.32 4.32
C ARG A 411 40.98 -10.60 3.79
N CYS A 412 39.90 -10.42 3.03
CA CYS A 412 39.24 -11.51 2.33
C CYS A 412 40.15 -12.04 1.20
N ASP A 413 40.18 -13.36 1.00
CA ASP A 413 41.00 -13.97 -0.05
C ASP A 413 40.40 -13.70 -1.44
N ASN A 414 41.22 -13.13 -2.33
CA ASN A 414 40.83 -12.80 -3.71
C ASN A 414 40.79 -14.01 -4.65
N SER A 415 41.41 -15.13 -4.26
CA SER A 415 41.60 -16.32 -5.11
C SER A 415 40.30 -16.90 -5.70
N PRO A 416 39.21 -17.12 -4.92
CA PRO A 416 37.96 -17.66 -5.48
C PRO A 416 37.22 -16.67 -6.39
N ILE A 417 37.52 -15.37 -6.31
CA ILE A 417 36.90 -14.33 -7.15
C ILE A 417 37.66 -14.22 -8.48
N LEU A 418 38.99 -14.25 -8.43
CA LEU A 418 39.87 -14.19 -9.61
C LEU A 418 39.70 -15.41 -10.53
N GLU A 419 39.46 -16.61 -9.97
CA GLU A 419 39.18 -17.81 -10.76
C GLU A 419 37.83 -17.75 -11.49
N LEU A 420 36.84 -17.04 -10.95
CA LEU A 420 35.47 -17.02 -11.48
C LEU A 420 35.18 -15.81 -12.38
N LEU A 421 35.84 -14.66 -12.15
CA LEU A 421 35.54 -13.38 -12.80
C LEU A 421 36.69 -12.80 -13.66
N GLY A 422 37.85 -13.46 -13.73
CA GLY A 422 39.02 -12.97 -14.48
C GLY A 422 39.61 -11.67 -13.91
N ASP A 423 40.22 -10.83 -14.76
CA ASP A 423 40.90 -9.56 -14.42
C ASP A 423 39.98 -8.44 -13.86
N ASN A 424 38.81 -8.77 -13.30
CA ASN A 424 37.94 -7.81 -12.62
C ASN A 424 38.34 -7.69 -11.15
N THR A 425 39.46 -7.02 -10.90
CA THR A 425 40.01 -6.79 -9.56
C THR A 425 39.21 -5.80 -8.70
N HIS A 426 38.16 -5.18 -9.25
CA HIS A 426 37.36 -4.14 -8.62
C HIS A 426 35.88 -4.54 -8.52
N VAL A 427 35.21 -4.01 -7.48
CA VAL A 427 33.79 -4.23 -7.24
C VAL A 427 32.99 -3.41 -8.26
N THR A 428 32.25 -4.08 -9.14
CA THR A 428 31.35 -3.54 -10.15
C THR A 428 29.91 -3.97 -9.84
N MET A 429 28.93 -3.25 -10.39
CA MET A 429 27.50 -3.53 -10.14
C MET A 429 27.10 -5.00 -10.34
N SER A 430 27.70 -5.69 -11.30
CA SER A 430 27.40 -7.09 -11.61
C SER A 430 28.04 -8.08 -10.62
N ASN A 431 29.13 -7.71 -9.95
CA ASN A 431 29.88 -8.61 -9.07
C ASN A 431 29.70 -8.31 -7.56
N VAL A 432 29.03 -7.20 -7.20
CA VAL A 432 28.77 -6.77 -5.79
C VAL A 432 28.28 -7.90 -4.91
N MET A 433 27.30 -8.68 -5.37
CA MET A 433 26.68 -9.73 -4.55
C MET A 433 27.66 -10.86 -4.22
N LEU A 434 28.60 -11.16 -5.11
CA LEU A 434 29.66 -12.14 -4.87
C LEU A 434 30.65 -11.63 -3.82
N TYR A 435 31.07 -10.37 -3.92
CA TYR A 435 31.95 -9.73 -2.93
C TYR A 435 31.30 -9.69 -1.53
N LEU A 436 30.02 -9.31 -1.44
CA LEU A 436 29.28 -9.31 -0.18
C LEU A 436 29.13 -10.70 0.42
N GLY A 437 28.83 -11.73 -0.38
CA GLY A 437 28.72 -13.10 0.12
C GLY A 437 30.04 -13.66 0.67
N ILE A 438 31.19 -13.23 0.13
CA ILE A 438 32.51 -13.62 0.63
C ILE A 438 32.85 -12.86 1.92
N ILE A 439 32.56 -11.55 1.96
CA ILE A 439 32.67 -10.74 3.18
C ILE A 439 31.82 -11.36 4.29
N GLU A 440 30.58 -11.74 3.99
CA GLU A 440 29.67 -12.35 4.95
C GLU A 440 30.26 -13.64 5.53
N LYS A 441 30.67 -14.60 4.69
CA LYS A 441 31.32 -15.84 5.13
C LYS A 441 32.52 -15.57 6.04
N ARG A 442 33.37 -14.62 5.67
CA ARG A 442 34.56 -14.28 6.45
C ARG A 442 34.24 -13.62 7.78
N ILE A 443 33.23 -12.75 7.82
CA ILE A 443 32.71 -12.19 9.07
C ILE A 443 32.13 -13.30 9.94
N THR A 444 31.37 -14.24 9.39
CA THR A 444 30.83 -15.37 10.16
C THR A 444 31.95 -16.25 10.73
N GLU A 445 33.00 -16.53 9.96
CA GLU A 445 34.18 -17.24 10.45
C GLU A 445 34.88 -16.50 11.60
N MET A 446 35.05 -15.17 11.47
CA MET A 446 35.61 -14.33 12.53
C MET A 446 34.73 -14.34 13.78
N PHE A 447 33.41 -14.23 13.63
CA PHE A 447 32.46 -14.36 14.73
C PHE A 447 32.55 -15.72 15.42
N HIS A 448 32.66 -16.82 14.66
CA HIS A 448 32.85 -18.15 15.24
C HIS A 448 34.17 -18.26 16.01
N LYS A 449 35.26 -17.68 15.50
CA LYS A 449 36.55 -17.64 16.21
C LYS A 449 36.47 -16.82 17.48
N VAL A 450 35.87 -15.64 17.43
CA VAL A 450 35.67 -14.77 18.61
C VAL A 450 34.78 -15.46 19.63
N TYR A 451 33.65 -16.04 19.21
CA TYR A 451 32.75 -16.78 20.10
C TYR A 451 33.44 -17.98 20.77
N TRP A 452 34.32 -18.69 20.07
CA TRP A 452 35.13 -19.76 20.66
C TRP A 452 36.13 -19.24 21.69
N VAL A 453 36.84 -18.14 21.38
CA VAL A 453 37.78 -17.49 22.30
C VAL A 453 37.07 -16.95 23.55
N ASP A 454 35.86 -16.41 23.39
CA ASP A 454 35.00 -15.90 24.47
C ASP A 454 34.41 -17.02 25.33
N LYS A 455 34.22 -18.21 24.75
CA LYS A 455 33.77 -19.41 25.47
C LYS A 455 34.90 -20.07 26.29
N GLU A 456 36.14 -20.03 25.80
CA GLU A 456 37.33 -20.52 26.56
C GLU A 456 37.79 -19.52 27.63
N SER A 457 37.65 -18.22 27.38
CA SER A 457 37.97 -17.16 28.34
C SER A 457 36.76 -16.90 29.24
N LYS A 458 36.72 -17.45 30.46
CA LYS A 458 35.70 -17.12 31.49
C LYS A 458 35.85 -15.68 32.03
N VAL A 459 35.82 -14.67 31.17
CA VAL A 459 35.88 -13.27 31.56
C VAL A 459 34.56 -12.61 31.15
N PRO A 460 33.71 -12.21 32.10
CA PRO A 460 32.48 -11.51 31.80
C PRO A 460 32.80 -10.05 31.51
N GLN A 461 33.18 -9.72 30.27
CA GLN A 461 33.20 -8.33 29.80
C GLN A 461 33.13 -8.30 28.27
N LEU A 462 31.90 -8.23 27.77
CA LEU A 462 31.61 -7.64 26.46
C LEU A 462 32.19 -6.23 26.45
N ARG A 463 33.38 -6.05 25.85
CA ARG A 463 33.82 -4.74 25.36
C ARG A 463 32.95 -4.36 24.17
N LEU A 464 31.76 -3.87 24.46
CA LEU A 464 31.13 -2.87 23.60
C LEU A 464 31.80 -1.56 23.98
N ASP A 465 32.72 -1.08 23.14
CA ASP A 465 33.24 0.28 23.24
C ASP A 465 32.06 1.25 23.11
N GLU A 466 31.45 1.64 24.24
CA GLU A 466 30.36 2.63 24.29
C GLU A 466 30.77 4.00 23.74
N GLU A 467 32.08 4.22 23.54
CA GLU A 467 32.64 5.43 22.96
C GLU A 467 32.38 5.59 21.45
N LYS A 468 31.94 4.53 20.75
CA LYS A 468 31.68 4.56 19.29
C LYS A 468 30.20 4.56 18.91
N ARG A 469 29.28 4.81 19.85
CA ARG A 469 27.91 5.22 19.45
C ARG A 469 27.99 6.63 18.85
N PRO A 470 27.40 6.89 17.66
CA PRO A 470 27.22 8.27 17.21
C PRO A 470 26.34 8.97 18.25
N LYS A 471 26.97 9.75 19.13
CA LYS A 471 26.24 10.64 20.03
C LYS A 471 25.63 11.69 19.12
N LEU A 472 24.31 11.78 19.09
CA LEU A 472 23.65 12.98 18.59
C LEU A 472 24.25 14.15 19.38
N GLU A 473 24.99 15.03 18.71
CA GLU A 473 25.30 16.34 19.25
C GLU A 473 23.98 17.10 19.34
N VAL A 474 23.34 16.99 20.51
CA VAL A 474 22.23 17.86 20.86
C VAL A 474 22.82 19.27 20.89
N PRO A 475 22.30 20.21 20.08
CA PRO A 475 22.80 21.58 20.07
C PRO A 475 22.83 22.13 21.48
N VAL A 476 23.95 22.75 21.87
CA VAL A 476 24.06 23.37 23.18
C VAL A 476 23.04 24.50 23.25
N LEU A 477 22.00 24.32 24.05
CA LEU A 477 21.02 25.36 24.36
C LEU A 477 21.73 26.48 25.13
N ASN A 478 22.28 27.46 24.41
CA ASN A 478 23.02 28.58 24.99
C ASN A 478 22.14 29.51 25.85
N ARG A 479 20.81 29.37 25.80
CA ARG A 479 19.86 30.20 26.53
C ARG A 479 18.59 29.43 26.84
N ILE A 480 18.42 29.02 28.09
CA ILE A 480 17.12 28.52 28.59
C ILE A 480 16.29 29.75 28.95
N VAL A 481 15.21 29.98 28.22
CA VAL A 481 14.31 31.11 28.50
C VAL A 481 13.38 30.72 29.66
N PRO A 482 13.14 31.58 30.66
CA PRO A 482 12.40 31.21 31.88
C PRO A 482 10.91 30.89 31.66
N THR A 483 10.36 31.33 30.52
CA THR A 483 8.92 31.33 30.24
C THR A 483 8.64 30.75 28.86
N GLN A 484 7.61 29.92 28.79
CA GLN A 484 7.07 29.43 27.52
C GLN A 484 6.41 30.60 26.75
N PRO A 485 6.38 30.54 25.40
CA PRO A 485 5.69 31.54 24.60
C PRO A 485 4.19 31.58 24.90
N CYS A 486 3.61 32.77 24.88
CA CYS A 486 2.20 32.98 25.15
C CYS A 486 1.36 32.45 23.99
N VAL A 487 0.55 31.43 24.26
CA VAL A 487 -0.34 30.79 23.27
C VAL A 487 -1.20 31.81 22.52
N LEU A 488 -1.73 32.83 23.21
CA LEU A 488 -2.61 33.82 22.62
C LEU A 488 -1.90 34.79 21.67
N CYS A 489 -0.64 35.14 21.96
CA CYS A 489 0.15 36.02 21.09
C CYS A 489 0.64 35.26 19.86
N VAL A 490 1.02 33.99 20.02
CA VAL A 490 1.39 33.09 18.90
C VAL A 490 0.19 32.87 17.96
N GLU A 491 -1.01 32.68 18.50
CA GLU A 491 -2.24 32.56 17.70
C GLU A 491 -2.56 33.84 16.93
N GLN A 492 -2.32 35.02 17.53
CA GLN A 492 -2.55 36.29 16.85
C GLN A 492 -1.56 36.53 15.70
N GLU A 493 -0.29 36.20 15.88
CA GLU A 493 0.70 36.23 14.79
C GLU A 493 0.26 35.30 13.65
N HIS A 494 -0.10 34.05 13.96
CA HIS A 494 -0.55 33.09 12.95
C HIS A 494 -1.80 33.57 12.20
N MET A 495 -2.70 34.30 12.85
CA MET A 495 -3.88 34.90 12.22
C MET A 495 -3.54 36.08 11.29
N GLN A 496 -2.40 36.77 11.50
CA GLN A 496 -1.95 37.84 10.59
C GLN A 496 -1.40 37.31 9.26
N PHE A 497 -1.01 36.03 9.21
CA PHE A 497 -0.50 35.38 7.99
C PHE A 497 -1.60 34.82 7.08
N VAL A 498 -2.87 34.86 7.49
CA VAL A 498 -3.99 34.35 6.68
C VAL A 498 -4.40 35.42 5.68
N SER A 499 -4.12 35.18 4.40
CA SER A 499 -4.56 36.05 3.29
C SER A 499 -5.97 35.65 2.81
N GLU A 500 -6.83 36.61 2.47
CA GLU A 500 -8.23 36.35 2.05
C GLU A 500 -8.37 35.76 0.61
N GLY A 501 -7.33 35.09 0.09
CA GLY A 501 -7.27 34.58 -1.30
C GLY A 501 -6.85 33.10 -1.43
N LEU A 502 -6.86 32.58 -2.66
CA LEU A 502 -6.33 31.25 -3.00
C LEU A 502 -4.80 31.25 -2.85
N GLU A 503 -4.30 30.64 -1.78
CA GLU A 503 -2.86 30.50 -1.54
C GLU A 503 -2.24 29.48 -2.51
N VAL A 504 -1.31 29.95 -3.34
CA VAL A 504 -0.50 29.11 -4.23
C VAL A 504 0.61 28.46 -3.38
N PRO A 505 0.90 27.15 -3.53
CA PRO A 505 1.95 26.50 -2.77
C PRO A 505 3.32 27.15 -3.03
N LEU A 506 4.00 27.56 -1.95
CA LEU A 506 5.32 28.18 -2.03
C LEU A 506 6.33 27.25 -2.71
N THR A 507 7.16 27.83 -3.58
CA THR A 507 8.31 27.12 -4.11
C THR A 507 9.35 26.89 -3.01
N ARG A 508 10.21 25.87 -3.17
CA ARG A 508 11.23 25.55 -2.18
C ARG A 508 12.17 26.73 -1.86
N ALA A 509 12.45 27.58 -2.85
CA ALA A 509 13.29 28.75 -2.68
C ALA A 509 12.60 29.81 -1.81
N GLU A 510 11.34 30.13 -2.09
CA GLU A 510 10.54 31.09 -1.31
C GLU A 510 10.30 30.59 0.13
N ALA A 511 10.09 29.28 0.30
CA ALA A 511 9.95 28.66 1.62
C ALA A 511 11.24 28.77 2.44
N MET A 512 12.42 28.57 1.83
CA MET A 512 13.71 28.74 2.51
C MET A 512 13.98 30.21 2.87
N GLN A 513 13.61 31.15 1.99
CA GLN A 513 13.77 32.58 2.24
C GLN A 513 12.86 33.05 3.39
N LYS A 514 11.57 32.69 3.38
CA LYS A 514 10.66 32.99 4.51
C LYS A 514 11.13 32.36 5.82
N LEU A 515 11.72 31.17 5.77
CA LEU A 515 12.26 30.51 6.95
C LEU A 515 13.53 31.18 7.47
N GLN A 516 14.38 31.72 6.58
CA GLN A 516 15.52 32.56 6.97
C GLN A 516 15.07 33.87 7.59
N GLU A 517 14.09 34.56 7.00
CA GLU A 517 13.50 35.78 7.58
C GLU A 517 12.93 35.50 8.97
N ARG A 518 12.17 34.41 9.12
CA ARG A 518 11.62 33.97 10.42
C ARG A 518 12.70 33.65 11.46
N LEU A 519 13.85 33.12 11.06
CA LEU A 519 14.96 32.83 11.97
C LEU A 519 15.73 34.09 12.42
N MET A 520 15.55 35.21 11.72
CA MET A 520 16.19 36.50 12.03
C MET A 520 15.30 37.40 12.91
N GLU A 521 14.01 37.09 13.08
CA GLU A 521 13.07 37.85 13.90
C GLU A 521 13.24 37.55 15.41
N ASP A 522 13.29 38.61 16.22
CA ASP A 522 13.42 38.51 17.68
C ASP A 522 12.05 38.24 18.35
N TYR A 523 11.70 36.97 18.57
CA TYR A 523 10.45 36.55 19.23
C TYR A 523 10.43 36.71 20.75
N THR A 524 11.29 37.55 21.32
CA THR A 524 11.35 37.76 22.78
C THR A 524 10.06 38.33 23.36
N GLU A 525 9.28 39.06 22.57
CA GLU A 525 8.00 39.64 22.97
C GLU A 525 6.89 38.60 23.17
N LEU A 526 7.04 37.40 22.58
CA LEU A 526 6.09 36.31 22.75
C LEU A 526 6.31 35.54 24.06
N LEU A 527 7.46 35.73 24.73
CA LEU A 527 7.92 34.90 25.86
C LEU A 527 7.37 35.39 27.21
N HIS A 528 6.05 35.37 27.38
CA HIS A 528 5.38 35.67 28.64
C HIS A 528 4.26 34.68 28.95
N ASN A 529 3.88 34.56 30.21
CA ASN A 529 2.74 33.74 30.59
C ASN A 529 1.42 34.43 30.17
N VAL A 530 0.33 33.64 30.09
CA VAL A 530 -1.02 34.16 29.77
C VAL A 530 -1.48 35.21 30.79
N SER A 531 -1.00 35.16 32.03
CA SER A 531 -1.32 36.13 33.08
C SER A 531 -0.71 37.52 32.84
N GLY A 532 0.43 37.60 32.15
CA GLY A 532 1.10 38.85 31.75
C GLY A 532 0.75 39.31 30.33
N CYS A 533 -0.18 38.62 29.65
CA CYS A 533 -0.57 38.94 28.29
C CYS A 533 -1.52 40.14 28.24
N HIS A 534 -1.24 41.12 27.38
CA HIS A 534 -2.05 42.33 27.22
C HIS A 534 -3.26 42.16 26.29
N LEU A 535 -3.42 41.00 25.65
CA LEU A 535 -4.49 40.76 24.69
C LEU A 535 -5.88 40.73 25.33
N PRO A 536 -6.92 41.24 24.63
CA PRO A 536 -8.30 41.20 25.12
C PRO A 536 -8.77 39.79 25.48
N ALA A 537 -8.31 38.77 24.73
CA ALA A 537 -8.60 37.36 24.98
C ALA A 537 -8.02 36.87 26.32
N ALA A 538 -6.81 37.31 26.68
CA ALA A 538 -6.18 36.96 27.95
C ALA A 538 -6.96 37.52 29.14
N ARG A 539 -7.44 38.78 29.03
CA ARG A 539 -8.26 39.43 30.06
C ARG A 539 -9.56 38.65 30.33
N LYS A 540 -10.21 38.13 29.30
CA LYS A 540 -11.40 37.27 29.43
C LYS A 540 -11.08 35.96 30.14
N ILE A 541 -9.94 35.33 29.85
CA ILE A 541 -9.49 34.09 30.50
C ILE A 541 -9.16 34.33 31.97
N ILE A 542 -8.50 35.44 32.30
CA ILE A 542 -8.17 35.83 33.67
C ILE A 542 -9.47 36.12 34.45
N GLN A 543 -10.41 36.87 33.89
CA GLN A 543 -11.71 37.16 34.53
C GLN A 543 -12.52 35.90 34.83
N ARG A 544 -12.48 34.88 33.96
CA ARG A 544 -13.13 33.57 34.17
C ARG A 544 -12.46 32.71 35.24
N ARG A 545 -11.20 32.96 35.60
CA ARG A 545 -10.51 32.22 36.69
C ARG A 545 -10.84 32.77 38.08
N TYR A 546 -11.37 33.98 38.17
CA TYR A 546 -11.73 34.65 39.42
C TYR A 546 -13.25 34.74 39.65
N GLN A 547 -14.05 34.11 38.79
CA GLN A 547 -15.47 33.80 38.99
C GLN A 547 -15.60 32.33 39.34
#